data_AF-A0A2N5IBE1-F1
#
_entry.id   AF-A0A2N5IBE1-F1
#
_cell.length_a   1.000
_cell.length_b   1.000
_cell.length_c   1.000
_cell.angle_alpha   90.00
_cell.angle_beta   90.00
_cell.angle_gamma   90.00
#
_symmetry.space_group_name_H-M   'P 1'
#
loop_
_entity.id
_entity.type
_entity.pdbx_description
1 polymer ?
#
loop_
_entity_poly.entity_id
_entity_poly.type
_entity_poly.pdbx_seq_one_letter_code
_entity_poly.pdbx_strand_id
1 'polypeptide(L)'
;MEKNIYLGVISEYYEGKVAKRTQVPYINHIFEGLKVLNAIGATQESKDAYCLHPIYQAKKTQEELDYIAKYESSFNPHVVLLAKEYAKTANSYLCKRHYQSKDDVVTLSEYPEVNDMLIADKVQNRKDFEMHYESQENKDTFDRSDRLSQYFKNWLNVLGIPEEQYQEYKEMLA
;
A
#
# COMPACT_ATOMS: atom_id res chain seq x y z
N MET A 1 1.86 13.83 -23.74
CA MET A 1 1.45 13.40 -22.37
C MET A 1 2.48 13.96 -21.43
N GLU A 2 2.07 14.85 -20.53
CA GLU A 2 2.92 15.30 -19.44
C GLU A 2 3.34 14.07 -18.62
N LYS A 3 4.63 13.92 -18.37
CA LYS A 3 5.15 12.76 -17.64
C LYS A 3 4.69 12.94 -16.18
N ASN A 4 3.92 11.99 -15.64
CA ASN A 4 3.48 12.04 -14.24
C ASN A 4 4.73 12.08 -13.34
N ILE A 5 4.97 13.23 -12.70
CA ILE A 5 6.18 13.47 -11.90
C ILE A 5 6.27 12.49 -10.73
N TYR A 6 5.14 12.15 -10.11
CA TYR A 6 5.07 11.26 -8.96
C TYR A 6 5.49 9.84 -9.32
N LEU A 7 4.96 9.32 -10.43
CA LEU A 7 5.36 8.01 -10.94
C LEU A 7 6.84 7.99 -11.34
N GLY A 8 7.35 9.08 -11.92
CA GLY A 8 8.76 9.24 -12.25
C GLY A 8 9.67 9.15 -11.03
N VAL A 9 9.33 9.89 -9.96
CA VAL A 9 10.10 9.90 -8.71
C VAL A 9 10.07 8.54 -8.04
N ILE A 10 8.91 7.89 -7.89
CA ILE A 10 8.87 6.58 -7.23
C ILE A 10 9.57 5.49 -8.05
N SER A 11 9.56 5.60 -9.39
CA SER A 11 10.29 4.68 -10.27
C SER A 11 11.80 4.77 -10.06
N GLU A 12 12.35 5.99 -9.99
CA GLU A 12 13.77 6.21 -9.67
C GLU A 12 14.07 5.77 -8.22
N TYR A 13 13.21 6.09 -7.26
CA TYR A 13 13.38 5.66 -5.87
C TYR A 13 13.41 4.14 -5.71
N TYR A 14 12.69 3.39 -6.54
CA TYR A 14 12.66 1.92 -6.54
C TYR A 14 13.62 1.27 -7.54
N GLU A 15 14.41 2.03 -8.28
CA GLU A 15 15.35 1.47 -9.24
C GLU A 15 16.32 0.48 -8.58
N GLY A 16 16.38 -0.74 -9.15
CA GLY A 16 17.20 -1.83 -8.62
C GLY A 16 16.71 -2.44 -7.29
N LYS A 17 15.62 -1.92 -6.69
CA LYS A 17 15.08 -2.45 -5.43
C LYS A 17 14.07 -3.57 -5.68
N VAL A 18 14.33 -4.71 -5.05
CA VAL A 18 13.47 -5.91 -5.13
C VAL A 18 13.14 -6.41 -3.74
N ALA A 19 12.00 -7.10 -3.62
CA ALA A 19 11.63 -7.79 -2.40
C ALA A 19 12.64 -8.88 -2.06
N LYS A 20 13.21 -8.83 -0.85
CA LYS A 20 14.30 -9.75 -0.42
C LYS A 20 13.98 -11.24 -0.65
N ARG A 21 12.71 -11.62 -0.51
CA ARG A 21 12.29 -13.04 -0.54
C ARG A 21 11.86 -13.51 -1.92
N THR A 22 11.18 -12.67 -2.68
CA THR A 22 10.57 -13.07 -3.96
C THR A 22 11.27 -12.50 -5.17
N GLN A 23 12.20 -11.56 -4.95
CA GLN A 23 12.92 -10.86 -6.00
C GLN A 23 12.00 -10.05 -6.94
N VAL A 24 10.72 -9.90 -6.59
CA VAL A 24 9.78 -9.06 -7.33
C VAL A 24 10.18 -7.59 -7.15
N PRO A 25 10.25 -6.80 -8.24
CA PRO A 25 10.53 -5.37 -8.16
C PRO A 25 9.51 -4.62 -7.28
N TYR A 26 9.99 -3.73 -6.41
CA TYR A 26 9.07 -2.95 -5.55
C TYR A 26 8.13 -2.03 -6.35
N ILE A 27 8.54 -1.61 -7.55
CA ILE A 27 7.69 -0.78 -8.42
C ILE A 27 6.41 -1.50 -8.84
N ASN A 28 6.36 -2.84 -8.82
CA ASN A 28 5.15 -3.59 -9.16
C ASN A 28 3.99 -3.28 -8.19
N HIS A 29 4.30 -3.06 -6.90
CA HIS A 29 3.29 -2.64 -5.92
C HIS A 29 2.57 -1.35 -6.37
N ILE A 30 3.33 -0.39 -6.91
CA ILE A 30 2.76 0.86 -7.43
C ILE A 30 1.87 0.60 -8.64
N PHE A 31 2.35 -0.15 -9.63
CA PHE A 31 1.58 -0.41 -10.85
C PHE A 31 0.29 -1.18 -10.58
N GLU A 32 0.35 -2.18 -9.71
CA GLU A 32 -0.80 -2.97 -9.32
C GLU A 32 -1.81 -2.14 -8.53
N GLY A 33 -1.36 -1.35 -7.55
CA GLY A 33 -2.25 -0.45 -6.84
C GLY A 33 -2.89 0.59 -7.77
N LEU A 34 -2.17 1.11 -8.76
CA LEU A 34 -2.75 2.00 -9.79
C LEU A 34 -3.82 1.31 -10.63
N LYS A 35 -3.71 0.00 -10.92
CA LYS A 35 -4.79 -0.76 -11.57
C LYS A 35 -6.04 -0.78 -10.70
N VAL A 36 -5.91 -1.05 -9.40
CA VAL A 36 -7.03 -1.04 -8.44
C VAL A 36 -7.66 0.35 -8.35
N LEU A 37 -6.84 1.40 -8.19
CA LEU A 37 -7.32 2.80 -8.14
C LEU A 37 -8.07 3.20 -9.41
N ASN A 38 -7.63 2.73 -10.58
CA ASN A 38 -8.37 2.95 -11.82
C ASN A 38 -9.70 2.20 -11.84
N ALA A 39 -9.74 0.94 -11.37
CA ALA A 39 -10.95 0.13 -11.34
C ALA A 39 -12.03 0.71 -10.42
N ILE A 40 -11.64 1.28 -9.28
CA ILE A 40 -12.59 1.93 -8.34
C ILE A 40 -12.93 3.37 -8.71
N GLY A 41 -12.38 3.90 -9.80
CA GLY A 41 -12.64 5.27 -10.25
C GLY A 41 -12.02 6.35 -9.34
N ALA A 42 -10.93 6.04 -8.64
CA ALA A 42 -10.25 6.98 -7.74
C ALA A 42 -9.76 8.23 -8.48
N THR A 43 -9.65 9.34 -7.75
CA THR A 43 -9.20 10.63 -8.27
C THR A 43 -7.74 10.58 -8.74
N GLN A 44 -7.33 11.59 -9.52
CA GLN A 44 -5.93 11.68 -9.93
C GLN A 44 -5.02 11.98 -8.73
N GLU A 45 -5.50 12.77 -7.78
CA GLU A 45 -4.83 13.08 -6.52
C GLU A 45 -4.58 11.82 -5.68
N SER A 46 -5.55 10.90 -5.59
CA SER A 46 -5.36 9.59 -4.94
C SER A 46 -4.25 8.79 -5.62
N LYS A 47 -4.22 8.75 -6.95
CA LYS A 47 -3.21 8.00 -7.74
C LYS A 47 -1.82 8.60 -7.60
N ASP A 48 -1.73 9.92 -7.62
CA ASP A 48 -0.49 10.66 -7.46
C ASP A 48 0.07 10.50 -6.03
N ALA A 49 -0.81 10.59 -5.03
CA ALA A 49 -0.44 10.37 -3.63
C ALA A 49 -0.06 8.91 -3.37
N TYR A 50 -0.73 7.96 -4.05
CA TYR A 50 -0.36 6.55 -4.03
C TYR A 50 1.03 6.32 -4.60
N CYS A 51 1.45 7.01 -5.66
CA CYS A 51 2.82 6.91 -6.14
C CYS A 51 3.84 7.34 -5.06
N LEU A 52 3.52 8.35 -4.24
CA LEU A 52 4.41 8.83 -3.19
C LEU A 52 4.28 8.10 -1.85
N HIS A 53 3.24 7.30 -1.64
CA HIS A 53 2.94 6.75 -0.32
C HIS A 53 4.09 5.94 0.32
N PRO A 54 4.87 5.12 -0.42
CA PRO A 54 5.90 4.30 0.22
C PRO A 54 7.05 5.14 0.75
N ILE A 55 7.36 6.22 0.02
CA ILE A 55 8.33 7.22 0.43
C ILE A 55 7.92 7.72 1.81
N TYR A 56 6.68 8.16 2.01
CA TYR A 56 6.25 8.74 3.29
C TYR A 56 5.99 7.72 4.42
N GLN A 57 5.63 6.47 4.10
CA GLN A 57 5.25 5.45 5.08
C GLN A 57 6.41 4.92 5.94
N ALA A 58 7.58 4.71 5.34
CA ALA A 58 8.72 4.11 6.03
C ALA A 58 9.53 5.16 6.83
N LYS A 59 10.23 4.67 7.87
CA LYS A 59 11.34 5.41 8.47
C LYS A 59 12.40 5.60 7.40
N LYS A 60 12.84 6.84 7.20
CA LYS A 60 13.78 7.23 6.15
C LYS A 60 15.20 7.27 6.67
N THR A 61 16.15 6.89 5.84
CA THR A 61 17.56 7.25 6.01
C THR A 61 17.78 8.72 5.62
N GLN A 62 18.95 9.28 5.94
CA GLN A 62 19.28 10.63 5.51
C GLN A 62 19.31 10.77 3.98
N GLU A 63 19.86 9.77 3.28
CA GLU A 63 19.89 9.73 1.81
C GLU A 63 18.48 9.79 1.20
N GLU A 64 17.52 9.09 1.81
CA GLU A 64 16.13 9.12 1.35
C GLU A 64 15.46 10.48 1.62
N LEU A 65 15.80 11.15 2.72
CA LEU A 65 15.34 12.51 2.99
C LEU A 65 15.90 13.50 1.97
N ASP A 66 17.20 13.42 1.68
CA ASP A 66 17.87 14.28 0.71
C ASP A 66 17.30 14.06 -0.71
N TYR A 67 17.00 12.81 -1.07
CA TYR A 67 16.34 12.47 -2.33
C TYR A 67 14.95 13.11 -2.45
N ILE A 68 14.13 13.05 -1.39
CA ILE A 68 12.79 13.69 -1.38
C ILE A 68 12.91 15.21 -1.51
N ALA A 69 13.85 15.81 -0.78
CA ALA A 69 14.06 17.25 -0.75
C ALA A 69 14.37 17.82 -2.15
N LYS A 70 15.01 17.04 -3.04
CA LYS A 70 15.26 17.40 -4.45
C LYS A 70 13.97 17.69 -5.21
N TYR A 71 12.86 17.02 -4.88
CA TYR A 71 11.60 17.09 -5.61
C TYR A 71 10.48 17.80 -4.85
N GLU A 72 10.64 18.05 -3.55
CA GLU A 72 9.57 18.55 -2.67
C GLU A 72 8.93 19.85 -3.17
N SER A 73 9.72 20.77 -3.73
CA SER A 73 9.23 22.03 -4.30
C SER A 73 8.39 21.87 -5.57
N SER A 74 8.47 20.71 -6.24
CA SER A 74 7.76 20.40 -7.48
C SER A 74 6.46 19.62 -7.23
N PHE A 75 6.20 19.18 -6.00
CA PHE A 75 4.99 18.44 -5.67
C PHE A 75 3.83 19.36 -5.32
N ASN A 76 2.63 19.00 -5.78
CA ASN A 76 1.40 19.57 -5.24
C ASN A 76 1.33 19.30 -3.71
N PRO A 77 1.22 20.35 -2.86
CA PRO A 77 1.14 20.18 -1.40
C PRO A 77 -0.01 19.28 -0.94
N HIS A 78 -1.13 19.28 -1.67
CA HIS A 78 -2.27 18.42 -1.34
C HIS A 78 -1.95 16.94 -1.53
N VAL A 79 -1.27 16.57 -2.63
CA VAL A 79 -0.82 15.19 -2.87
C VAL A 79 0.15 14.72 -1.78
N VAL A 80 1.06 15.60 -1.35
CA VAL A 80 1.98 15.31 -0.22
C VAL A 80 1.22 15.12 1.09
N LEU A 81 0.19 15.93 1.34
CA LEU A 81 -0.68 15.80 2.52
C LEU A 81 -1.38 14.44 2.52
N LEU A 82 -1.98 14.03 1.39
CA LEU A 82 -2.65 12.73 1.27
C LEU A 82 -1.67 11.57 1.49
N ALA A 83 -0.46 11.62 0.92
CA ALA A 83 0.56 10.58 1.13
C ALA A 83 1.03 10.48 2.60
N LYS A 84 1.16 11.61 3.29
CA LYS A 84 1.50 11.64 4.73
C LYS A 84 0.34 11.15 5.60
N GLU A 85 -0.89 11.52 5.28
CA GLU A 85 -2.07 11.04 6.00
C GLU A 85 -2.27 9.54 5.78
N TYR A 86 -2.06 9.03 4.57
CA TYR A 86 -1.99 7.60 4.32
C TYR A 86 -0.97 6.91 5.23
N ALA A 87 0.26 7.43 5.29
CA ALA A 87 1.31 6.86 6.13
C ALA A 87 0.89 6.82 7.61
N LYS A 88 0.28 7.89 8.12
CA LYS A 88 -0.27 7.95 9.49
C LYS A 88 -1.37 6.91 9.70
N THR A 89 -2.36 6.86 8.82
CA THR A 89 -3.52 5.94 8.92
C THR A 89 -3.07 4.49 8.82
N ALA A 90 -2.27 4.12 7.83
CA ALA A 90 -1.73 2.77 7.68
C ALA A 90 -0.85 2.34 8.87
N ASN A 91 -0.04 3.26 9.41
CA ASN A 91 0.84 2.96 10.55
C ASN A 91 0.11 2.94 11.91
N SER A 92 -1.11 3.48 11.98
CA SER A 92 -1.96 3.42 13.18
C SER A 92 -2.45 2.00 13.49
N TYR A 93 -2.53 1.14 12.47
CA TYR A 93 -2.94 -0.25 12.59
C TYR A 93 -1.96 -1.17 11.85
N LEU A 94 -0.95 -1.65 12.57
CA LEU A 94 0.08 -2.57 12.08
C LEU A 94 -0.11 -3.95 12.72
N CYS A 95 0.00 -5.01 11.90
CA CYS A 95 -0.10 -6.41 12.33
C CYS A 95 0.81 -6.76 13.53
N LYS A 96 1.98 -6.11 13.68
CA LYS A 96 2.90 -6.34 14.81
C LYS A 96 2.46 -5.72 16.15
N ARG A 97 1.51 -4.77 16.15
CA ARG A 97 1.15 -3.96 17.33
C ARG A 97 -0.32 -4.05 17.73
N HIS A 98 -1.21 -4.26 16.76
CA HIS A 98 -2.67 -4.31 16.97
C HIS A 98 -3.18 -5.61 16.35
N TYR A 99 -3.33 -6.63 17.19
CA TYR A 99 -3.87 -7.93 16.79
C TYR A 99 -4.67 -8.61 17.92
N GLN A 100 -5.21 -7.85 18.88
CA GLN A 100 -5.71 -8.49 20.09
C GLN A 100 -7.07 -9.18 19.87
N SER A 101 -7.92 -8.69 18.95
CA SER A 101 -9.13 -9.43 18.54
C SER A 101 -9.75 -8.92 17.24
N LYS A 102 -10.84 -9.60 16.82
CA LYS A 102 -11.81 -9.14 15.81
C LYS A 102 -12.46 -7.78 16.12
N ASP A 103 -12.28 -7.29 17.34
CA ASP A 103 -12.84 -6.04 17.86
C ASP A 103 -11.80 -4.90 17.82
N ASP A 104 -10.62 -5.14 17.22
CA ASP A 104 -9.63 -4.10 16.95
C ASP A 104 -10.26 -2.98 16.09
N VAL A 105 -10.14 -1.75 16.56
CA VAL A 105 -10.66 -0.57 15.87
C VAL A 105 -9.65 -0.11 14.82
N VAL A 106 -9.99 -0.33 13.55
CA VAL A 106 -9.28 0.27 12.42
C VAL A 106 -9.97 1.57 12.06
N THR A 107 -9.28 2.69 12.26
CA THR A 107 -9.82 4.02 11.94
C THR A 107 -9.41 4.41 10.53
N LEU A 108 -10.41 4.77 9.71
CA LEU A 108 -10.19 5.31 8.37
C LEU A 108 -9.78 6.78 8.42
N SER A 109 -9.23 7.28 7.31
CA SER A 109 -8.98 8.70 7.17
C SER A 109 -10.27 9.46 6.91
N GLU A 110 -10.31 10.73 7.34
CA GLU A 110 -11.37 11.67 6.95
C GLU A 110 -11.28 12.07 5.46
N TYR A 111 -10.13 11.82 4.81
CA TYR A 111 -9.94 12.03 3.38
C TYR A 111 -10.32 10.77 2.60
N PRO A 112 -11.38 10.78 1.78
CA PRO A 112 -11.77 9.64 0.96
C PRO A 112 -10.64 9.14 0.05
N GLU A 113 -9.81 10.05 -0.47
CA GLU A 113 -8.67 9.74 -1.32
C GLU A 113 -7.66 8.81 -0.62
N VAL A 114 -7.46 9.00 0.67
CA VAL A 114 -6.58 8.15 1.48
C VAL A 114 -7.20 6.75 1.66
N ASN A 115 -8.52 6.65 1.74
CA ASN A 115 -9.21 5.37 1.87
C ASN A 115 -9.16 4.58 0.54
N ASP A 116 -9.25 5.26 -0.61
CA ASP A 116 -9.00 4.65 -1.93
C ASP A 116 -7.57 4.07 -2.01
N MET A 117 -6.58 4.84 -1.55
CA MET A 117 -5.19 4.39 -1.48
C MET A 117 -5.02 3.17 -0.57
N LEU A 118 -5.73 3.12 0.56
CA LEU A 118 -5.73 1.98 1.48
C LEU A 118 -6.36 0.74 0.85
N ILE A 119 -7.43 0.88 0.06
CA ILE A 119 -8.01 -0.24 -0.71
C ILE A 119 -6.94 -0.83 -1.63
N ALA A 120 -6.32 0.00 -2.46
CA ALA A 120 -5.31 -0.43 -3.43
C ALA A 120 -4.12 -1.12 -2.76
N ASP A 121 -3.56 -0.53 -1.70
CA ASP A 121 -2.47 -1.12 -0.93
C ASP A 121 -2.85 -2.44 -0.27
N LYS A 122 -4.02 -2.53 0.35
CA LYS A 122 -4.42 -3.73 1.12
C LYS A 122 -4.77 -4.90 0.20
N VAL A 123 -5.41 -4.64 -0.94
CA VAL A 123 -5.65 -5.64 -1.97
C VAL A 123 -4.33 -6.19 -2.50
N GLN A 124 -3.40 -5.31 -2.87
CA GLN A 124 -2.09 -5.70 -3.39
C GLN A 124 -1.30 -6.51 -2.34
N ASN A 125 -1.19 -5.98 -1.11
CA ASN A 125 -0.44 -6.63 -0.03
C ASN A 125 -1.02 -8.00 0.35
N ARG A 126 -2.35 -8.15 0.32
CA ARG A 126 -3.00 -9.44 0.58
C ARG A 126 -2.70 -10.44 -0.52
N LYS A 127 -2.74 -10.02 -1.79
CA LYS A 127 -2.37 -10.89 -2.93
C LYS A 127 -0.95 -11.43 -2.77
N ASP A 128 0.01 -10.54 -2.52
CA ASP A 128 1.41 -10.94 -2.34
C ASP A 128 1.57 -11.87 -1.14
N PHE A 129 0.87 -11.60 -0.04
CA PHE A 129 0.82 -12.49 1.12
C PHE A 129 0.30 -13.89 0.76
N GLU A 130 -0.82 -13.99 0.04
CA GLU A 130 -1.41 -15.28 -0.37
C GLU A 130 -0.46 -16.07 -1.29
N MET A 131 0.12 -15.40 -2.30
CA MET A 131 1.10 -16.01 -3.21
C MET A 131 2.32 -16.57 -2.44
N HIS A 132 2.79 -15.85 -1.42
CA HIS A 132 3.93 -16.30 -0.62
C HIS A 132 3.56 -17.40 0.37
N TYR A 133 2.33 -17.38 0.90
CA TYR A 133 1.88 -18.38 1.86
C TYR A 133 1.66 -19.73 1.17
N GLU A 134 1.04 -19.73 -0.01
CA GLU A 134 0.86 -20.93 -0.84
C GLU A 134 2.19 -21.63 -1.17
N SER A 135 3.31 -20.90 -1.17
CA SER A 135 4.63 -21.43 -1.52
C SER A 135 5.47 -21.94 -0.32
N GLN A 136 4.98 -21.92 0.92
CA GLN A 136 5.78 -22.26 2.12
C GLN A 136 5.12 -23.30 3.05
N GLU A 137 5.70 -24.49 3.17
CA GLU A 137 5.24 -25.61 4.04
C GLU A 137 5.88 -25.61 5.46
N ASN A 138 5.72 -24.58 6.29
CA ASN A 138 6.32 -24.61 7.66
C ASN A 138 5.42 -24.09 8.80
N LYS A 139 5.59 -24.67 9.99
CA LYS A 139 4.74 -24.46 11.18
C LYS A 139 4.86 -23.07 11.83
N ASP A 140 6.05 -22.45 11.82
CA ASP A 140 6.23 -21.05 12.26
C ASP A 140 5.56 -20.05 11.30
N THR A 141 5.31 -20.46 10.06
CA THR A 141 4.53 -19.71 9.08
C THR A 141 3.04 -19.70 9.44
N PHE A 142 2.55 -20.70 10.19
CA PHE A 142 1.13 -20.87 10.50
C PHE A 142 0.62 -19.80 11.49
N ASP A 143 1.24 -19.61 12.66
CA ASP A 143 0.84 -18.56 13.63
C ASP A 143 0.98 -17.14 13.05
N ARG A 144 1.97 -16.93 12.18
CA ARG A 144 2.12 -15.65 11.48
C ARG A 144 1.07 -15.46 10.38
N SER A 145 0.63 -16.54 9.74
CA SER A 145 -0.36 -16.51 8.67
C SER A 145 -1.76 -16.20 9.18
N ASP A 146 -2.17 -16.80 10.29
CA ASP A 146 -3.47 -16.51 10.90
C ASP A 146 -3.59 -15.03 11.28
N ARG A 147 -2.50 -14.46 11.83
CA ARG A 147 -2.43 -13.02 12.19
C ARG A 147 -2.51 -12.11 10.98
N LEU A 148 -1.78 -12.42 9.90
CA LEU A 148 -1.82 -11.62 8.68
C LEU A 148 -3.17 -11.76 7.96
N SER A 149 -3.75 -12.95 7.98
CA SER A 149 -5.10 -13.21 7.45
C SER A 149 -6.15 -12.38 8.19
N GLN A 150 -6.12 -12.36 9.53
CA GLN A 150 -7.03 -11.53 10.32
C GLN A 150 -6.78 -10.03 10.10
N TYR A 151 -5.52 -9.62 10.01
CA TYR A 151 -5.14 -8.23 9.70
C TYR A 151 -5.76 -7.75 8.39
N PHE A 152 -5.65 -8.55 7.31
CA PHE A 152 -6.26 -8.19 6.03
C PHE A 152 -7.78 -8.20 6.08
N LYS A 153 -8.39 -9.19 6.78
CA LYS A 153 -9.85 -9.21 7.00
C LYS A 153 -10.35 -7.94 7.69
N ASN A 154 -9.65 -7.49 8.74
CA ASN A 154 -10.03 -6.27 9.46
C ASN A 154 -9.97 -5.04 8.55
N TRP A 155 -8.88 -4.87 7.79
CA TRP A 155 -8.75 -3.77 6.84
C TRP A 155 -9.81 -3.80 5.74
N LEU A 156 -9.99 -4.94 5.06
CA LEU A 156 -10.95 -5.03 3.97
C LEU A 156 -12.39 -4.83 4.45
N ASN A 157 -12.72 -5.33 5.64
CA ASN A 157 -14.03 -5.11 6.25
C ASN A 157 -14.31 -3.61 6.50
N VAL A 158 -13.38 -2.87 7.10
CA VAL A 158 -13.60 -1.43 7.34
C VAL A 158 -13.57 -0.60 6.06
N LEU A 159 -12.80 -1.03 5.06
CA LEU A 159 -12.76 -0.40 3.73
C LEU A 159 -13.96 -0.77 2.85
N GLY A 160 -14.88 -1.62 3.34
CA GLY A 160 -16.09 -2.01 2.62
C GLY A 160 -15.83 -2.94 1.43
N ILE A 161 -14.73 -3.69 1.44
CA ILE A 161 -14.36 -4.64 0.38
C ILE A 161 -14.74 -6.06 0.80
N PRO A 162 -15.86 -6.62 0.29
CA PRO A 162 -16.20 -8.03 0.54
C PRO A 162 -15.23 -8.96 -0.18
N GLU A 163 -15.22 -10.24 0.24
CA GLU A 163 -14.31 -11.25 -0.30
C GLU A 163 -14.45 -11.42 -1.83
N GLU A 164 -15.68 -11.38 -2.35
CA GLU A 164 -15.95 -11.46 -3.80
C GLU A 164 -15.23 -10.35 -4.57
N GLN A 165 -15.37 -9.11 -4.10
CA GLN A 165 -14.72 -7.96 -4.72
C GLN A 165 -13.18 -8.00 -4.56
N TYR A 166 -12.68 -8.54 -3.46
CA TYR A 166 -11.24 -8.80 -3.32
C TYR A 166 -10.74 -9.78 -4.40
N GLN A 167 -11.45 -10.88 -4.65
CA GLN A 167 -11.07 -11.85 -5.68
C GLN A 167 -11.09 -11.23 -7.08
N GLU A 168 -12.10 -10.42 -7.41
CA GLU A 168 -12.14 -9.68 -8.68
C GLU A 168 -10.89 -8.79 -8.88
N TYR A 169 -10.52 -8.03 -7.85
CA TYR A 169 -9.31 -7.22 -7.92
C TYR A 169 -8.05 -8.08 -8.01
N LYS A 170 -7.97 -9.16 -7.23
CA LYS A 170 -6.83 -10.09 -7.26
C LYS A 170 -6.58 -10.63 -8.66
N GLU A 171 -7.63 -11.07 -9.36
CA GLU A 171 -7.55 -11.59 -10.73
C GLU A 171 -7.05 -10.55 -11.74
N MET A 172 -7.43 -9.28 -11.58
CA MET A 172 -6.93 -8.16 -12.40
C MET A 172 -5.42 -7.89 -12.21
N LEU A 173 -4.87 -8.30 -11.06
CA LEU A 173 -3.46 -8.13 -10.70
C LEU A 173 -2.57 -9.32 -11.07
N ALA A 174 -3.14 -10.41 -11.59
CA ALA A 174 -2.42 -11.55 -12.15
C ALA A 174 -1.95 -11.27 -13.60
#